data_AF-A0A2V9N442-F1
#
_entry.id   AF-A0A2V9N442-F1
#
_cell.length_a   1.000
_cell.length_b   1.000
_cell.length_c   1.000
_cell.angle_alpha   90.00
_cell.angle_beta   90.00
_cell.angle_gamma   90.00
#
_symmetry.space_group_name_H-M   'P 1'
#
loop_
_entity.id
_entity.type
_entity.pdbx_description
1 polymer ?
#
loop_
_entity_poly.entity_id
_entity_poly.type
_entity_poly.pdbx_seq_one_letter_code
_entity_poly.pdbx_strand_id
1 'polypeptide(L)' 'MTGMGSDGLLGMTAIRDTGGMTIGQDEATCAVYGMPRCCAENGVLQKVTSLSQLPRQILQAVRYQVRQ' A
#
# COMPACT_ATOMS: atom_id res chain seq x y z
N MET A 1 2.73 -0.56 6.26
CA MET A 1 1.66 -0.93 7.24
C MET A 1 1.56 0.20 8.27
N THR A 2 0.74 0.06 9.31
CA THR A 2 0.70 1.01 10.46
C THR A 2 2.10 1.49 10.84
N GLY A 3 2.22 2.77 11.16
CA GLY A 3 3.50 3.40 11.43
C GLY A 3 3.43 4.92 11.35
N MET A 4 4.47 5.58 11.86
CA MET A 4 4.63 7.03 11.79
C MET A 4 5.49 7.43 10.59
N GLY A 5 5.46 8.71 10.22
CA GLY A 5 6.35 9.30 9.22
C GLY A 5 5.98 8.98 7.77
N SER A 6 6.95 9.10 6.87
CA SER A 6 6.78 9.02 5.42
C SER A 6 7.79 8.10 4.73
N ASP A 7 8.52 7.29 5.51
CA ASP A 7 9.66 6.50 5.02
C ASP A 7 9.28 5.55 3.87
N GLY A 8 8.04 5.06 3.87
CA GLY A 8 7.51 4.21 2.81
C GLY A 8 7.14 4.93 1.51
N LEU A 9 7.03 6.26 1.49
CA LEU A 9 6.51 7.00 0.33
C LEU A 9 7.40 6.80 -0.91
N LEU A 10 8.70 7.06 -0.80
CA LEU A 10 9.63 6.97 -1.93
C LEU A 10 9.71 5.56 -2.52
N GLY A 11 9.76 4.53 -1.66
CA GLY A 11 9.78 3.14 -2.11
C GLY A 11 8.49 2.74 -2.81
N MET A 12 7.33 3.15 -2.28
CA MET A 12 6.03 2.86 -2.89
C MET A 12 5.84 3.59 -4.22
N THR A 13 6.33 4.82 -4.35
CA THR A 13 6.38 5.53 -5.63
C THR A 13 7.20 4.75 -6.66
N ALA A 14 8.42 4.34 -6.31
CA ALA A 14 9.29 3.58 -7.22
C ALA A 14 8.67 2.25 -7.68
N ILE A 15 8.01 1.52 -6.77
CA ILE A 15 7.27 0.29 -7.10
C ILE A 15 6.14 0.60 -8.08
N ARG A 16 5.36 1.66 -7.84
CA ARG A 16 4.25 2.03 -8.73
C ARG A 16 4.74 2.44 -10.10
N ASP A 17 5.78 3.27 -10.17
CA ASP A 17 6.31 3.81 -11.43
C ASP A 17 6.88 2.71 -12.33
N THR A 18 7.30 1.60 -11.74
CA THR A 18 7.76 0.40 -12.46
C THR A 18 6.63 -0.60 -12.78
N GLY A 19 5.36 -0.23 -12.53
CA GLY A 19 4.18 -1.06 -12.80
C GLY A 19 3.85 -2.08 -11.71
N GLY A 20 4.55 -2.04 -10.57
CA GLY A 20 4.26 -2.88 -9.42
C GLY A 20 2.98 -2.47 -8.68
N MET A 21 2.38 -3.42 -7.97
CA MET A 21 1.17 -3.17 -7.18
C MET A 21 1.52 -2.59 -5.80
N THR A 22 0.86 -1.50 -5.44
CA THR A 22 1.04 -0.83 -4.14
C THR A 22 -0.22 -0.94 -3.28
N ILE A 23 -0.06 -1.50 -2.08
CA ILE A 23 -1.17 -1.77 -1.14
C ILE A 23 -0.86 -1.11 0.21
N GLY A 24 -1.83 -0.40 0.79
CA GLY A 24 -1.75 0.18 2.13
C GLY A 24 -2.86 -0.30 3.07
N GLN A 25 -2.62 -0.15 4.36
CA GLN A 25 -3.58 -0.45 5.41
C GLN A 25 -4.57 0.72 5.58
N ASP A 26 -5.85 0.43 5.84
CA ASP A 26 -6.85 1.46 6.17
C ASP A 26 -6.67 2.05 7.57
N GLU A 27 -7.27 3.22 7.78
CA GLU A 27 -7.23 3.93 9.06
C GLU A 27 -7.90 3.13 10.18
N ALA A 28 -9.04 2.51 9.88
CA ALA A 28 -9.87 1.81 10.85
C ALA A 28 -9.14 0.64 11.55
N THR A 29 -8.15 0.03 10.91
CA THR A 29 -7.37 -1.06 11.48
C THR A 29 -5.94 -0.69 11.84
N CYS A 30 -5.49 0.54 11.53
CA CYS A 30 -4.18 1.01 11.91
C CYS A 30 -4.13 1.36 13.40
N ALA A 31 -3.05 0.96 14.07
CA ALA A 31 -2.74 1.48 15.40
C ALA A 31 -2.27 2.94 15.33
N VAL A 32 -1.50 3.28 14.29
CA VAL A 32 -1.07 4.64 13.95
C VAL A 32 -1.18 4.82 12.43
N TYR A 33 -2.11 5.66 12.00
CA TYR A 33 -2.37 5.96 10.59
C TYR A 33 -1.51 7.13 10.09
N GLY A 34 -0.18 7.04 10.25
CA GLY A 34 0.76 8.05 9.78
C GLY A 34 1.29 7.74 8.38
N MET A 35 2.12 6.71 8.27
CA MET A 35 2.73 6.31 7.00
C MET A 35 1.72 5.84 5.96
N PRO A 36 0.70 5.02 6.29
CA PRO A 36 -0.33 4.66 5.31
C PRO A 36 -1.11 5.87 4.79
N ARG A 37 -1.37 6.86 5.66
CA ARG A 37 -2.01 8.13 5.29
C ARG A 37 -1.16 8.93 4.32
N CYS A 38 0.13 9.12 4.63
CA CYS A 38 1.07 9.83 3.77
C CYS A 38 1.10 9.22 2.35
N CYS A 39 1.18 7.89 2.25
CA CYS A 39 1.13 7.21 0.95
C CYS A 39 -0.23 7.36 0.24
N ALA A 40 -1.34 7.35 0.98
CA ALA A 40 -2.68 7.52 0.42
C ALA A 40 -2.89 8.94 -0.14
N GLU A 41 -2.50 9.97 0.63
CA GLU A 41 -2.63 11.39 0.24
C GLU A 41 -1.77 11.75 -0.96
N ASN A 42 -0.60 11.11 -1.11
CA ASN A 42 0.26 11.24 -2.30
C ASN A 42 -0.21 10.36 -3.48
N GLY A 43 -1.31 9.64 -3.32
CA GLY A 43 -1.92 8.83 -4.36
C GLY A 43 -1.10 7.62 -4.80
N VAL A 44 -0.04 7.24 -4.06
CA VAL A 44 0.87 6.15 -4.47
C VAL A 44 0.31 4.75 -4.21
N LEU A 45 -0.81 4.64 -3.49
CA LEU A 45 -1.48 3.38 -3.20
C LEU A 45 -2.55 3.07 -4.24
N GLN A 46 -2.44 1.91 -4.90
CA GLN A 46 -3.48 1.39 -5.79
C GLN A 46 -4.63 0.73 -5.01
N LYS A 47 -4.34 0.22 -3.81
CA LYS A 47 -5.33 -0.41 -2.94
C LYS A 47 -5.12 0.02 -1.50
N VAL A 48 -6.21 0.37 -0.82
CA VAL A 48 -6.29 0.54 0.63
C VAL A 48 -7.24 -0.51 1.18
N THR A 49 -6.84 -1.23 2.23
CA THR A 49 -7.64 -2.33 2.79
C THR A 49 -7.38 -2.55 4.28
N SER A 50 -8.27 -3.25 4.96
CA SER A 50 -8.11 -3.61 6.37
C SER A 50 -6.97 -4.59 6.61
N LEU A 51 -6.44 -4.58 7.84
CA LEU A 51 -5.37 -5.49 8.28
C LEU A 51 -5.68 -6.97 7.97
N SER A 52 -6.91 -7.41 8.21
CA SER A 52 -7.34 -8.79 8.00
C SER A 52 -7.40 -9.18 6.52
N GLN A 53 -7.53 -8.21 5.61
CA GLN A 53 -7.58 -8.44 4.17
C GLN A 53 -6.21 -8.28 3.49
N LEU A 54 -5.23 -7.63 4.14
CA LEU A 54 -3.88 -7.45 3.58
C LEU A 54 -3.25 -8.75 3.08
N PRO A 55 -3.25 -9.88 3.83
CA PRO A 55 -2.65 -11.13 3.34
C PRO A 55 -3.27 -11.60 2.02
N ARG A 56 -4.60 -11.51 1.90
CA ARG A 56 -5.32 -11.87 0.68
C ARG A 56 -4.94 -10.95 -0.47
N GLN A 57 -4.86 -9.64 -0.23
CA GLN A 57 -4.48 -8.68 -1.27
C GLN A 57 -3.03 -8.89 -1.75
N ILE A 58 -2.10 -9.18 -0.85
CA ILE A 58 -0.70 -9.49 -1.20
C ILE A 58 -0.64 -10.77 -2.07
N LEU A 59 -1.34 -11.83 -1.67
CA LEU A 59 -1.39 -13.07 -2.45
C LEU A 59 -2.03 -12.88 -3.84
N GLN A 60 -3.00 -11.96 -3.96
CA GLN A 60 -3.57 -11.58 -5.25
C GLN A 60 -2.56 -10.77 -6.09
N ALA A 61 -1.84 -9.84 -5.46
CA ALA A 61 -0.83 -9.00 -6.12
C ALA A 61 0.35 -9.80 -6.67
N VAL A 62 0.81 -10.87 -6.00
CA VAL A 62 1.89 -11.71 -6.54
C VAL A 62 1.44 -12.59 -7.70
N ARG A 63 0.13 -12.83 -7.84
CA ARG A 63 -0.47 -13.48 -9.00
C ARG A 63 -0.82 -12.49 -10.11
N TYR A 64 -0.68 -11.18 -9.84
CA TYR A 64 -0.97 -10.13 -10.79
C TYR A 64 0.09 -10.18 -11.90
N GLN A 65 -0.28 -10.76 -13.04
CA GLN A 65 0.52 -10.63 -14.25
C GLN A 65 0.19 -9.28 -14.89
N VAL A 66 1.23 -8.50 -15.20
CA VAL A 66 1.12 -7.33 -16.08
C VAL A 66 0.50 -7.82 -17.38
N ARG A 67 -0.73 -7.39 -17.67
CA ARG A 67 -1.28 -7.57 -19.02
C ARG A 67 -0.42 -6.72 -19.95
N GLN A 68 0.33 -7.40 -20.82
CA GLN A 68 0.90 -6.84 -22.05
C GLN A 68 -0.23 -6.28 -22.92
#